data_AF-A0A914EK14-F1
#
_entry.id   AF-A0A914EK14-F1
#
_cell.length_a   1.000
_cell.length_b   1.000
_cell.length_c   1.000
_cell.angle_alpha   90.00
_cell.angle_beta   90.00
_cell.angle_gamma   90.00
#
_symmetry.space_group_name_H-M   'P 1'
#
loop_
_entity.id
_entity.type
_entity.pdbx_description
1 polymer ?
#
loop_
_entity_poly.entity_id
_entity_poly.type
_entity_poly.pdbx_seq_one_letter_code
_entity_poly.pdbx_strand_id
1 'polypeptide(L)'
;MINGAKAYGVKSLGIYTNYNSWAAIVGPNWTGGSDLLLWWPRWNGNADVTTGWSPFGGWTKVAIHQYSGDVNSQCALDIDQDYKP
;
A
#
# COMPACT_ATOMS: atom_id res chain seq x y z
N MET A 1 11.82 9.14 8.27
CA MET A 1 11.38 9.46 6.89
C MET A 1 10.08 10.23 6.85
N ILE A 2 8.97 9.74 7.46
CA ILE A 2 7.67 10.45 7.49
C ILE A 2 7.79 11.92 7.94
N ASN A 3 8.37 12.16 9.12
CA ASN A 3 8.52 13.52 9.64
C ASN A 3 9.38 14.42 8.74
N GLY A 4 10.40 13.85 8.07
CA GLY A 4 11.23 14.59 7.12
C GLY A 4 10.46 15.00 5.88
N ALA A 5 9.68 14.10 5.29
CA ALA A 5 8.82 14.41 4.13
C ALA A 5 7.75 15.45 4.48
N LYS A 6 7.14 15.34 5.67
CA LYS A 6 6.19 16.34 6.18
C LYS A 6 6.87 17.70 6.37
N ALA A 7 8.07 17.74 6.96
CA ALA A 7 8.83 18.98 7.16
C ALA A 7 9.23 19.64 5.84
N TYR A 8 9.51 18.86 4.79
CA TYR A 8 9.77 19.35 3.44
C TYR A 8 8.51 19.84 2.71
N GLY A 9 7.32 19.69 3.31
CA GLY A 9 6.07 20.18 2.75
C GLY A 9 5.45 19.27 1.68
N VAL A 10 5.83 18.00 1.62
CA VAL A 10 5.21 17.01 0.71
C VAL A 10 3.72 16.92 1.01
N LYS A 11 2.88 17.30 0.03
CA LYS A 11 1.43 17.41 0.20
C LYS A 11 0.68 16.08 0.11
N SER A 12 1.20 15.15 -0.67
CA SER A 12 0.60 13.84 -0.91
C SER A 12 1.60 12.75 -0.53
N LEU A 13 1.61 12.38 0.74
CA LEU A 13 2.48 11.33 1.26
C LEU A 13 1.67 10.04 1.50
N GLY A 14 2.24 8.92 1.08
CA GLY A 14 1.64 7.60 1.27
C GLY A 14 2.67 6.57 1.72
N ILE A 15 2.18 5.41 2.13
CA ILE A 15 2.96 4.24 2.53
C ILE A 15 2.55 3.06 1.65
N TYR A 16 3.54 2.38 1.07
CA TYR A 16 3.38 1.10 0.41
C TYR A 16 3.70 -0.02 1.41
N THR A 17 2.71 -0.80 1.83
CA THR A 17 2.93 -1.93 2.75
C THR A 17 1.71 -2.84 2.89
N ASN A 18 1.93 -4.08 3.32
CA ASN A 18 0.88 -5.01 3.75
C ASN A 18 1.02 -5.32 5.25
N TYR A 19 0.03 -6.03 5.81
CA TYR A 19 -0.01 -6.35 7.24
C TYR A 19 1.27 -7.06 7.72
N ASN A 20 1.74 -8.07 6.99
CA ASN A 20 2.88 -8.88 7.40
C ASN A 20 4.16 -8.05 7.46
N SER A 21 4.43 -7.25 6.43
CA SER A 21 5.59 -6.36 6.38
C SER A 21 5.50 -5.28 7.45
N TRP A 22 4.33 -4.69 7.65
CA TRP A 22 4.11 -3.70 8.70
C TRP A 22 4.38 -4.29 10.09
N ALA A 23 3.72 -5.40 10.42
CA ALA A 23 3.87 -6.05 11.71
C ALA A 23 5.32 -6.48 11.99
N ALA A 24 6.06 -6.92 10.97
CA ALA A 24 7.46 -7.32 11.11
C ALA A 24 8.41 -6.12 11.36
N ILE A 25 8.15 -4.96 10.77
CA ILE A 25 9.07 -3.81 10.82
C ILE A 25 8.78 -2.90 12.02
N VAL A 26 7.51 -2.56 12.24
CA VAL A 26 7.10 -1.56 13.24
C VAL A 26 6.25 -2.17 14.36
N GLY A 27 5.93 -3.46 14.27
CA GLY A 27 5.05 -4.15 15.21
C GLY A 27 3.58 -4.06 14.80
N PRO A 28 2.74 -5.04 15.21
CA PRO A 28 1.35 -5.14 14.76
C PRO A 28 0.45 -4.00 15.27
N ASN A 29 0.85 -3.32 16.35
CA ASN A 29 0.03 -2.32 17.05
C ASN A 29 0.47 -0.88 16.78
N TRP A 30 1.55 -0.65 16.04
CA TRP A 30 2.01 0.71 15.76
C TRP A 30 1.15 1.38 14.68
N THR A 31 0.72 2.61 14.93
CA THR A 31 -0.21 3.37 14.08
C THR A 31 0.36 4.67 13.52
N GLY A 32 1.66 4.95 13.71
CA GLY A 32 2.26 6.25 13.40
C GLY A 32 2.34 6.66 11.92
N GLY A 33 1.71 5.91 11.01
CA GLY A 33 1.54 6.25 9.60
C GLY A 33 0.08 6.30 9.14
N SER A 34 -0.89 6.05 10.02
CA SER A 34 -2.31 5.86 9.64
C SER A 34 -2.98 7.08 9.04
N ASP A 35 -2.41 8.27 9.22
CA ASP A 35 -2.86 9.53 8.63
C ASP A 35 -2.44 9.68 7.15
N LEU A 36 -1.58 8.79 6.64
CA LEU A 36 -1.09 8.79 5.27
C LEU A 36 -1.92 7.90 4.37
N LEU A 37 -1.83 8.12 3.05
CA LEU A 37 -2.47 7.25 2.06
C LEU A 37 -1.84 5.85 2.10
N LEU A 38 -2.65 4.80 2.05
CA LEU A 38 -2.16 3.43 1.98
C LEU A 38 -2.19 2.90 0.54
N TRP A 39 -1.03 2.52 0.04
CA TRP A 39 -0.88 1.67 -1.14
C TRP A 39 -0.64 0.25 -0.66
N TRP A 40 -1.65 -0.60 -0.79
CA TRP A 40 -1.66 -1.93 -0.21
C TRP A 40 -1.30 -2.98 -1.26
N PRO A 41 -0.20 -3.73 -1.11
CA PRO A 41 0.11 -4.84 -1.99
C PRO A 41 -0.50 -6.15 -1.49
N ARG A 42 -1.28 -6.77 -2.37
CA ARG A 42 -1.73 -8.16 -2.23
C ARG A 42 -1.98 -8.73 -3.60
N TRP A 43 -1.07 -9.60 -4.06
CA TRP A 43 -1.15 -10.28 -5.35
C TRP A 43 -2.22 -11.37 -5.37
N ASN A 44 -3.49 -10.96 -5.32
CA ASN A 44 -4.67 -11.84 -5.33
C ASN A 44 -5.30 -11.93 -6.72
N GLY A 45 -4.78 -11.22 -7.74
CA GLY A 45 -5.32 -11.19 -9.09
C GLY A 45 -6.68 -10.48 -9.25
N ASN A 46 -7.20 -9.88 -8.19
CA ASN A 46 -8.50 -9.20 -8.20
C ASN A 46 -8.27 -7.69 -8.14
N ALA A 47 -8.72 -6.97 -9.17
CA ALA A 47 -8.66 -5.50 -9.23
C ALA A 47 -9.78 -4.88 -8.35
N ASP A 48 -9.74 -5.17 -7.05
CA ASP A 48 -10.68 -4.67 -6.05
C ASP A 48 -10.05 -4.73 -4.65
N VAL A 49 -10.55 -3.92 -3.71
CA VAL A 49 -10.11 -3.96 -2.31
C VAL A 49 -10.95 -4.89 -1.42
N THR A 50 -12.12 -5.32 -1.87
CA THR A 50 -13.04 -6.15 -1.07
C THR A 50 -12.52 -7.58 -0.85
N THR A 51 -11.66 -8.05 -1.75
CA THR A 51 -11.12 -9.41 -1.76
C THR A 51 -9.86 -9.50 -0.92
N GLY A 52 -10.04 -9.57 0.40
CA GLY A 52 -8.97 -9.88 1.35
C GLY A 52 -8.29 -8.67 1.99
N TRP A 53 -8.83 -7.46 1.84
CA TRP A 53 -8.44 -6.35 2.70
C TRP A 53 -8.98 -6.54 4.11
N SER A 54 -8.16 -6.17 5.10
CA SER A 54 -8.56 -6.04 6.50
C SER A 54 -7.78 -4.88 7.12
N PRO A 55 -8.40 -4.04 7.97
CA PRO A 55 -7.72 -2.92 8.62
C PRO A 55 -6.48 -3.36 9.41
N PHE A 56 -5.39 -2.58 9.33
CA PHE A 56 -4.19 -2.73 10.15
C PHE A 56 -3.44 -1.42 10.28
N GLY A 57 -2.51 -1.32 11.24
CA GLY A 57 -1.63 -0.15 11.37
C GLY A 57 -2.37 1.18 11.53
N GLY A 58 -3.65 1.14 11.97
CA GLY A 58 -4.56 2.28 12.06
C GLY A 58 -5.27 2.67 10.75
N TRP A 59 -4.91 2.08 9.60
CA TRP A 59 -5.62 2.31 8.34
C TRP A 59 -6.94 1.58 8.29
N THR A 60 -7.99 2.32 7.95
CA THR A 60 -9.34 1.78 7.70
C THR A 60 -9.72 1.81 6.23
N LYS A 61 -8.92 2.48 5.38
CA LYS A 61 -9.16 2.64 3.95
C LYS A 61 -7.87 2.42 3.17
N VAL A 62 -8.01 1.85 1.99
CA VAL A 62 -6.94 1.67 1.00
C VAL A 62 -7.09 2.77 -0.05
N ALA A 63 -5.99 3.40 -0.45
CA ALA A 63 -5.98 4.40 -1.52
C ALA A 63 -5.67 3.77 -2.88
N ILE A 64 -4.76 2.79 -2.92
CA ILE A 64 -4.37 2.02 -4.11
C ILE A 64 -4.11 0.57 -3.66
N HIS A 65 -4.49 -0.41 -4.48
CA HIS A 65 -4.20 -1.82 -4.26
C HIS A 65 -3.38 -2.39 -5.41
N GLN A 66 -2.18 -2.87 -5.12
CA GLN A 66 -1.38 -3.63 -6.09
C GLN A 66 -1.85 -5.09 -6.10
N TYR A 67 -2.55 -5.49 -7.16
CA TYR A 67 -3.23 -6.79 -7.24
C TYR A 67 -2.48 -7.82 -8.09
N SER A 68 -1.54 -7.37 -8.92
CA SER A 68 -0.64 -8.22 -9.71
C SER A 68 0.75 -7.60 -9.79
N GLY A 69 1.77 -8.44 -9.91
CA GLY A 69 3.16 -8.04 -10.06
C GLY A 69 3.81 -8.83 -11.19
N ASP A 70 4.91 -8.29 -11.73
CA ASP A 70 5.72 -8.93 -12.78
C ASP A 70 4.89 -9.41 -13.99
N VAL A 71 3.83 -8.67 -14.35
CA VAL A 71 2.98 -9.03 -15.49
C VAL A 71 3.74 -8.73 -16.78
N ASN A 72 4.09 -9.77 -17.54
CA ASN A 72 4.76 -9.57 -18.82
C ASN A 72 3.78 -8.97 -19.83
N SER A 73 4.02 -7.70 -20.17
CA SER A 73 3.22 -6.97 -21.14
C SER A 73 3.65 -7.28 -22.57
N GLN A 74 2.77 -6.99 -23.53
CA GLN A 74 3.05 -7.22 -24.97
C GLN A 74 4.24 -6.42 -25.53
N CYS A 75 4.82 -5.51 -24.74
CA CYS A 75 5.96 -4.66 -25.13
C CYS A 75 7.27 -5.07 -24.42
N ALA A 76 7.38 -6.30 -23.92
CA ALA A 76 8.55 -6.80 -23.17
C ALA A 76 8.87 -5.98 -21.90
N LEU A 77 7.84 -5.41 -21.27
CA LEU A 77 7.93 -4.78 -19.94
C LEU A 77 7.27 -5.68 -18.91
N ASP A 78 7.92 -5.88 -17.78
CA ASP A 78 7.28 -6.43 -16.58
C ASP A 78 6.63 -5.29 -15.81
N ILE A 79 5.31 -5.39 -15.60
CA ILE A 79 4.52 -4.34 -14.98
C ILE A 79 3.82 -4.84 -13.72
N ASP A 80 3.82 -3.99 -12.69
CA ASP A 80 2.90 -4.13 -11.57
C ASP A 80 1.56 -3.51 -11.96
N GLN A 81 0.47 -4.17 -11.57
CA GLN A 81 -0.88 -3.69 -11.83
C GLN A 81 -1.57 -3.26 -10.54
N ASP A 82 -2.14 -2.06 -10.60
CA ASP A 82 -2.74 -1.38 -9.47
C ASP A 82 -4.21 -1.04 -9.75
N TYR A 83 -5.02 -1.19 -8.71
CA TYR A 83 -6.42 -0.80 -8.67
C TYR A 83 -6.59 0.43 -7.77
N LYS A 84 -7.31 1.43 -8.28
CA LYS A 84 -7.74 2.59 -7.50
C LYS A 84 -9.25 2.47 -7.24
N PRO A 85 -9.69 2.37 -5.98
CA PRO A 85 -11.11 2.41 -5.61
C PRO A 85 -11.81 3.71 -6.01
#